data_AF-A0A382VBG7-F1
#
_entry.id   AF-A0A382VBG7-F1
#
_cell.length_a   1.000
_cell.length_b   1.000
_cell.length_c   1.000
_cell.angle_alpha   90.00
_cell.angle_beta   90.00
_cell.angle_gamma   90.00
#
_symmetry.space_group_name_H-M   'P 1'
#
loop_
_entity.id
_entity.type
_entity.pdbx_description
1 polymer ?
#
loop_
_entity_poly.entity_id
_entity_poly.type
_entity_poly.pdbx_seq_one_letter_code
_entity_poly.pdbx_strand_id
1 'polypeptide(L)'
;MSEKTNDLKVISNTTIVTCNTEREIIYDGAIAIQGSTVIDIGRTQNVLSRNQDSVVIDGNGKAVFPGLINCHAHLTANLFRGITEDFGFPTSFRFPEDPREIITDEQATVMALLGAIES
;
A
#
# COMPACT_ATOMS: atom_id res chain seq x y z
N MET A 1 -13.02 -32.43 -3.67
CA MET A 1 -12.28 -32.10 -2.43
C MET A 1 -11.34 -30.97 -2.77
N SER A 2 -11.65 -29.73 -2.35
CA SER A 2 -10.72 -28.61 -2.51
C SER A 2 -9.57 -28.85 -1.54
N GLU A 3 -8.34 -28.90 -2.04
CA GLU A 3 -7.15 -28.78 -1.20
C GLU A 3 -7.31 -27.51 -0.37
N LYS A 4 -7.32 -27.64 0.96
CA LYS A 4 -7.15 -26.48 1.84
C LYS A 4 -5.70 -26.08 1.72
N THR A 5 -5.40 -25.15 0.82
CA THR A 5 -4.11 -24.45 0.84
C THR A 5 -3.94 -23.86 2.24
N ASN A 6 -2.82 -24.19 2.88
CA ASN A 6 -2.52 -23.63 4.20
C ASN A 6 -2.28 -22.13 4.01
N ASP A 7 -3.27 -21.32 4.34
CA ASP A 7 -3.27 -19.87 4.09
C ASP A 7 -2.58 -19.08 5.21
N LEU A 8 -1.88 -19.78 6.10
CA LEU A 8 -1.06 -19.20 7.15
C LEU A 8 0.33 -18.87 6.61
N LYS A 9 0.67 -17.57 6.61
CA LYS A 9 1.98 -17.05 6.21
C LYS A 9 2.60 -16.32 7.38
N VAL A 10 3.92 -16.42 7.54
CA VAL A 10 4.68 -15.63 8.51
C VAL A 10 5.78 -14.88 7.78
N ILE A 11 5.79 -13.55 7.89
CA ILE A 11 6.95 -12.75 7.48
C ILE A 11 7.84 -12.64 8.71
N SER A 12 9.07 -13.15 8.66
CA SER A 12 10.00 -13.22 9.80
C SER A 12 11.25 -12.35 9.61
N ASN A 13 12.05 -12.19 10.66
CA ASN A 13 13.33 -11.47 10.65
C ASN A 13 13.24 -10.03 10.14
N THR A 14 12.09 -9.37 10.28
CA THR A 14 11.84 -8.05 9.71
C THR A 14 11.80 -6.96 10.77
N THR A 15 11.93 -5.69 10.37
CA THR A 15 11.64 -4.56 11.26
C THR A 15 10.16 -4.18 11.12
N ILE A 16 9.39 -4.28 12.20
CA ILE A 16 7.96 -3.95 12.17
C ILE A 16 7.75 -2.57 12.77
N VAL A 17 7.24 -1.64 11.98
CA VAL A 17 6.75 -0.34 12.45
C VAL A 17 5.25 -0.50 12.70
N THR A 18 4.84 -0.56 13.97
CA THR A 18 3.46 -0.93 14.32
C THR A 18 2.46 0.19 14.09
N CYS A 19 2.90 1.45 14.22
CA CYS A 19 2.04 2.63 14.32
C CYS A 19 0.96 2.50 15.41
N ASN A 20 1.19 1.68 16.44
CA ASN A 20 0.31 1.62 17.61
C ASN A 20 0.44 2.91 18.45
N THR A 21 -0.40 3.05 19.48
CA THR A 21 -0.42 4.24 20.36
C THR A 21 0.96 4.56 20.94
N GLU A 22 1.72 3.51 21.29
CA GLU A 22 3.05 3.62 21.88
C GLU A 22 4.17 3.83 20.85
N ARG A 23 3.85 3.84 19.55
CA ARG A 23 4.78 3.98 18.42
C ARG A 23 5.91 2.96 18.45
N GLU A 24 5.61 1.73 18.86
CA GLU A 24 6.61 0.68 18.99
C GLU A 24 7.19 0.26 17.64
N ILE A 25 8.50 0.06 17.63
CA ILE A 25 9.24 -0.58 16.54
C ILE A 25 9.78 -1.90 17.05
N ILE A 26 9.39 -3.01 16.41
CA ILE A 26 9.83 -4.35 16.78
C ILE A 26 10.96 -4.73 15.83
N TYR A 27 12.19 -4.71 16.34
CA TYR A 27 13.36 -5.26 15.65
C TYR A 27 13.35 -6.79 15.73
N ASP A 28 13.81 -7.45 14.67
CA ASP A 28 13.75 -8.91 14.53
C ASP A 28 12.35 -9.42 14.95
N GLY A 29 11.37 -8.83 14.27
CA GLY A 29 9.96 -9.09 14.42
C GLY A 29 9.45 -10.05 13.35
N ALA A 30 8.29 -10.61 13.64
CA ALA A 30 7.51 -11.37 12.70
C ALA A 30 6.02 -11.04 12.80
N ILE A 31 5.32 -11.22 11.68
CA ILE A 31 3.88 -11.04 11.55
C ILE A 31 3.27 -12.29 10.92
N ALA A 32 2.28 -12.88 11.60
CA ALA A 32 1.51 -14.01 11.10
C ALA A 32 0.20 -13.53 10.48
N ILE A 33 -0.07 -14.02 9.27
CA ILE A 33 -1.21 -13.60 8.45
C ILE A 33 -1.97 -14.85 8.04
N GLN A 34 -3.28 -14.85 8.28
CA GLN A 34 -4.19 -15.87 7.80
C GLN A 34 -5.23 -15.21 6.89
N GLY A 35 -5.17 -15.50 5.59
CA GLY A 35 -5.96 -14.80 4.59
C GLY A 35 -5.69 -13.30 4.59
N SER A 36 -6.70 -12.51 4.93
CA SER A 36 -6.63 -11.04 5.00
C SER A 36 -6.40 -10.50 6.42
N THR A 37 -6.21 -11.36 7.41
CA THR A 37 -6.16 -10.97 8.82
C THR A 37 -4.78 -11.20 9.41
N VAL A 38 -4.27 -10.21 10.12
CA VAL A 38 -3.08 -10.35 10.98
C VAL A 38 -3.51 -11.02 12.28
N ILE A 39 -2.93 -12.18 12.60
CA ILE A 39 -3.33 -12.99 13.76
C ILE A 39 -2.30 -12.99 14.89
N ASP A 40 -1.05 -12.63 14.60
CA ASP A 40 0.03 -12.57 15.60
C ASP A 40 1.11 -11.57 15.14
N ILE A 41 1.68 -10.83 16.09
CA ILE A 41 2.80 -9.91 15.89
C ILE A 41 3.72 -10.03 17.11
N GLY A 42 5.04 -10.08 16.88
CA GLY A 42 6.00 -10.09 17.97
C GLY A 42 7.41 -10.37 17.51
N ARG A 43 8.29 -10.79 18.43
CA ARG A 43 9.65 -11.22 18.09
C ARG A 43 9.62 -12.49 17.25
N THR A 44 10.50 -12.61 16.26
CA THR A 44 10.52 -13.71 15.28
C THR A 44 10.38 -15.08 15.93
N GLN A 45 11.24 -15.37 16.91
CA GLN A 45 11.29 -16.67 17.56
C GLN A 45 9.95 -17.06 18.21
N ASN A 46 9.26 -16.08 18.82
CA ASN A 46 8.01 -16.30 19.52
C ASN A 46 6.87 -16.56 18.53
N VAL A 47 6.77 -15.75 17.49
CA VAL A 47 5.71 -15.89 16.47
C VAL A 47 5.86 -17.22 15.72
N LEU A 48 7.07 -17.59 15.32
CA LEU A 48 7.32 -18.88 14.64
C LEU A 48 6.96 -20.08 15.53
N SER A 49 7.26 -20.03 16.83
CA SER A 49 6.91 -21.12 17.75
C SER A 49 5.41 -21.34 17.92
N ARG A 50 4.61 -20.27 17.82
CA ARG A 50 3.14 -20.29 17.96
C ARG A 50 2.40 -20.58 16.65
N ASN A 51 3.03 -20.29 15.51
CA ASN A 51 2.43 -20.38 14.17
C ASN A 51 3.17 -21.42 13.32
N GLN A 52 3.18 -22.66 13.81
CA GLN A 52 3.80 -23.81 13.15
C GLN A 52 3.08 -24.14 11.82
N ASP A 53 3.76 -24.84 10.92
CA ASP A 53 3.29 -25.20 9.56
C ASP A 53 2.99 -24.01 8.61
N SER A 54 3.35 -22.79 9.01
CA SER A 54 3.20 -21.59 8.18
C SER A 54 4.17 -21.56 7.00
N VAL A 55 3.75 -20.92 5.90
CA VAL A 55 4.68 -20.53 4.83
C VAL A 55 5.49 -19.33 5.31
N VAL A 56 6.79 -19.54 5.50
CA VAL A 56 7.69 -18.50 6.03
C VAL A 56 8.30 -17.68 4.89
N ILE A 57 8.23 -16.35 5.03
CA ILE A 57 8.82 -15.36 4.15
C ILE A 57 9.91 -14.64 4.94
N ASP A 58 11.15 -14.71 4.48
CA ASP A 58 12.27 -14.02 5.14
C ASP A 58 12.28 -12.53 4.78
N GLY A 59 12.04 -11.69 5.79
CA GLY A 59 12.01 -10.23 5.69
C GLY A 59 13.31 -9.55 6.13
N ASN A 60 14.42 -10.29 6.22
CA ASN A 60 15.71 -9.72 6.61
C ASN A 60 16.11 -8.50 5.76
N GLY A 61 16.57 -7.44 6.42
CA GLY A 61 16.92 -6.18 5.78
C GLY A 61 15.73 -5.38 5.21
N LYS A 62 14.49 -5.82 5.48
CA LYS A 62 13.26 -5.14 5.07
C LYS A 62 12.49 -4.64 6.29
N ALA A 63 11.55 -3.73 6.04
CA ALA A 63 10.59 -3.26 7.03
C ALA A 63 9.15 -3.56 6.59
N VAL A 64 8.30 -3.82 7.57
CA VAL A 64 6.85 -3.94 7.41
C VAL A 64 6.19 -2.80 8.19
N PHE A 65 5.27 -2.11 7.55
CA PHE A 65 4.46 -1.04 8.13
C PHE A 65 3.02 -1.18 7.61
N PRO A 66 2.02 -0.62 8.32
CA PRO A 66 0.66 -0.55 7.81
C PRO A 66 0.63 0.09 6.42
N GLY A 67 -0.22 -0.42 5.53
CA GLY A 67 -0.43 0.20 4.23
C GLY A 67 -0.78 1.68 4.38
N LEU A 68 -0.24 2.53 3.51
CA LEU A 68 -0.55 3.95 3.53
C LEU A 68 -2.03 4.17 3.16
N ILE A 69 -2.67 5.11 3.84
CA ILE A 69 -4.06 5.50 3.56
C ILE A 69 -4.04 6.89 2.96
N ASN A 70 -4.37 6.98 1.68
CA ASN A 70 -4.55 8.26 1.00
C ASN A 70 -5.99 8.77 1.19
N CYS A 71 -6.17 9.70 2.14
CA CYS A 71 -7.50 10.24 2.48
C CYS A 71 -8.06 11.23 1.45
N HIS A 72 -7.27 11.67 0.47
CA HIS A 72 -7.69 12.68 -0.50
C HIS A 72 -6.90 12.57 -1.80
N ALA A 73 -7.57 12.09 -2.85
CA ALA A 73 -6.98 11.98 -4.18
C ALA A 73 -7.97 12.45 -5.26
N HIS A 74 -7.45 13.20 -6.23
CA HIS A 74 -8.14 13.47 -7.49
C HIS A 74 -7.65 12.48 -8.54
N LEU A 75 -8.22 11.28 -8.60
CA LEU A 75 -7.69 10.17 -9.41
C LEU A 75 -7.61 10.48 -10.91
N THR A 76 -8.54 11.28 -11.44
CA THR A 76 -8.52 11.73 -12.84
C THR A 76 -7.57 12.90 -13.09
N ALA A 77 -7.11 13.60 -12.05
CA ALA A 77 -6.22 14.74 -12.18
C ALA A 77 -4.79 14.35 -12.59
N ASN A 78 -4.48 13.05 -12.61
CA ASN A 78 -3.23 12.54 -13.17
C ASN A 78 -2.99 12.99 -14.62
N LEU A 79 -4.05 13.23 -15.39
CA LEU A 79 -3.96 13.82 -16.74
C LEU A 79 -3.24 15.17 -16.75
N PHE A 80 -3.32 15.91 -15.64
CA PHE A 80 -2.81 17.27 -15.50
C PHE A 80 -1.41 17.33 -14.89
N ARG A 81 -0.82 16.19 -14.56
CA ARG A 81 0.50 16.12 -13.94
C ARG A 81 1.52 16.79 -14.87
N GLY A 82 2.23 17.79 -14.35
CA GLY A 82 3.26 18.53 -15.08
C GLY A 82 2.75 19.62 -16.06
N ILE A 83 1.44 19.67 -16.38
CA ILE A 83 0.93 20.61 -17.39
C ILE A 83 1.10 22.09 -16.99
N THR A 84 1.08 22.39 -15.68
CA THR A 84 1.15 23.76 -15.16
C THR A 84 2.34 24.00 -14.24
N GLU A 85 3.33 23.11 -14.22
CA GLU A 85 4.40 23.10 -13.20
C GLU A 85 5.23 24.39 -13.17
N ASP A 86 5.42 25.02 -14.33
CA ASP A 86 6.19 26.26 -14.47
C ASP A 86 5.36 27.55 -14.25
N PHE A 87 4.03 27.44 -14.10
CA PHE A 87 3.13 28.60 -14.09
C PHE A 87 2.65 29.01 -12.69
N GLY A 88 3.16 28.36 -11.63
CA GLY A 88 2.85 28.67 -10.24
C GLY A 88 1.44 28.24 -9.78
N PHE A 89 1.12 28.49 -8.51
CA PHE A 89 -0.18 28.15 -7.92
C PHE A 89 -0.80 29.35 -7.14
N PRO A 90 -2.04 29.76 -7.43
CA PRO A 90 -2.85 29.31 -8.57
C PRO A 90 -2.28 29.86 -9.89
N THR A 91 -2.26 29.04 -10.94
CA THR A 91 -1.82 29.48 -12.27
C THR A 91 -2.76 30.57 -12.81
N SER A 92 -2.19 31.66 -13.32
CA SER A 92 -2.94 32.66 -14.10
C SER A 92 -3.15 32.22 -15.54
N PHE A 93 -2.44 31.18 -15.99
CA PHE A 93 -2.57 30.63 -17.33
C PHE A 93 -3.85 29.80 -17.42
N ARG A 94 -4.76 30.21 -18.31
CA ARG A 94 -5.96 29.44 -18.64
C ARG A 94 -5.73 28.75 -19.98
N PHE A 95 -5.84 27.43 -19.98
CA PHE A 95 -5.87 26.69 -21.24
C PHE A 95 -7.10 27.11 -22.05
N PRO A 96 -6.98 27.22 -23.38
CA PRO A 96 -8.13 27.47 -24.25
C PRO A 96 -9.22 26.40 -24.13
N GLU A 97 -8.82 25.16 -23.87
CA GLU A 97 -9.69 23.99 -23.68
C GLU A 97 -9.24 23.27 -22.42
N ASP A 98 -10.20 22.78 -21.63
CA ASP A 98 -9.89 21.95 -20.48
C ASP A 98 -9.63 20.50 -20.94
N PRO A 99 -8.50 19.87 -20.58
CA PRO A 99 -8.25 18.46 -20.87
C PRO A 99 -9.38 17.50 -20.47
N ARG A 100 -10.24 17.85 -19.50
CA ARG A 100 -11.43 17.08 -19.13
C ARG A 100 -12.55 17.13 -20.17
N GLU A 101 -12.57 18.17 -20.99
CA GLU A 101 -13.60 18.39 -22.01
C GLU A 101 -13.28 17.65 -23.33
N ILE A 102 -12.01 17.26 -23.53
CA ILE A 102 -11.54 16.60 -24.76
C ILE A 102 -11.39 15.07 -24.64
N ILE A 103 -11.53 14.52 -23.43
CA ILE A 103 -11.45 13.07 -23.19
C ILE A 103 -12.83 12.42 -23.16
N THR A 104 -12.89 11.15 -23.55
CA THR A 104 -14.10 10.33 -23.42
C THR A 104 -14.25 9.77 -22.00
N ASP A 105 -15.45 9.29 -21.65
CA ASP A 105 -15.72 8.63 -20.37
C ASP A 105 -14.84 7.38 -20.14
N GLU A 106 -14.55 6.64 -21.21
CA GLU A 106 -13.65 5.48 -21.19
C GLU A 106 -12.23 5.91 -20.81
N GLN A 107 -11.72 6.97 -21.46
CA GLN A 107 -10.41 7.53 -21.15
C GLN A 107 -10.34 8.05 -19.71
N ALA A 108 -11.39 8.74 -19.25
CA ALA A 108 -11.48 9.19 -17.85
C ALA A 108 -11.43 8.00 -16.87
N THR A 109 -12.08 6.89 -17.19
CA THR A 109 -12.06 5.66 -16.38
C THR A 109 -10.67 5.04 -16.33
N VAL A 110 -10.01 4.89 -17.47
CA VAL A 110 -8.63 4.36 -17.54
C VAL A 110 -7.68 5.24 -16.71
N MET A 111 -7.85 6.56 -16.76
CA MET A 111 -6.98 7.49 -16.03
C MET A 111 -7.26 7.49 -14.53
N ALA A 112 -8.52 7.25 -14.11
CA ALA A 112 -8.82 7.01 -12.70
C ALA A 112 -8.20 5.69 -12.19
N LEU A 113 -8.20 4.63 -13.00
CA LEU A 113 -7.53 3.36 -12.66
C LEU A 113 -6.01 3.53 -12.57
N LEU A 114 -5.40 4.25 -13.51
CA LEU A 114 -4.00 4.62 -13.42
C LEU A 114 -3.72 5.42 -12.14
N GLY A 115 -4.58 6.40 -11.83
CA GLY A 115 -4.57 7.13 -10.58
C GLY A 115 -4.57 6.22 -9.35
N ALA A 116 -5.41 5.21 -9.32
CA ALA A 116 -5.48 4.27 -8.20
C ALA A 116 -4.24 3.36 -8.07
N ILE A 117 -3.53 3.07 -9.16
CA ILE A 117 -2.32 2.24 -9.17
C ILE A 117 -1.08 3.05 -8.76
N GLU A 118 -1.02 4.32 -9.15
CA GLU A 118 0.10 5.22 -8.83
C GLU A 118 0.02 5.86 -7.44
N SER A 119 -1.17 5.84 -6.82
CA SER A 119 -1.47 6.53 -5.56
C SER A 119 -1.21 5.69 -4.30
#